data_AF-A0A3B5XWJ9-F1
#
_entry.id   AF-A0A3B5XWJ9-F1
#
_cell.length_a   1.000
_cell.length_b   1.000
_cell.length_c   1.000
_cell.angle_alpha   90.00
_cell.angle_beta   90.00
_cell.angle_gamma   90.00
#
_symmetry.space_group_name_H-M   'P 1'
#
loop_
_entity.id
_entity.type
_entity.pdbx_description
1 polymer ?
#
loop_
_entity_poly.entity_id
_entity_poly.type
_entity_poly.pdbx_seq_one_letter_code
_entity_poly.pdbx_strand_id
1 'polypeptide(L)'
;MAAPINGSSGWTLLRPLCQGASGAAVSLAEDAASGELFVVKSAAAGDAAQLRREWGIMSGLSSPHVVKCLGFRSIGALDHLLLEFAPGGSLADVAAARRGLEEEAVRAYAADVLRGLDYLHERLMVHGDVKGRNVVVGADGRAKLADFGCARAAGHTKQPFGGTPTFMAPEVARGEEQGPPADVWALGCTVLEMATGGRVPWGDADDNVLAVLHRIGFTDAVPEVPQWLSPEAKDFLGRCLRRRASDRDTAAQLLEHPFVALATPIKKEEEAVKKRTWESPTSTLDAALWESDFEPDDDDMSSNSPVGRIRELACTGLPLPDWDPDQGWIEVCSC
;
A
#
# COMPACT_ATOMS: atom_id res chain seq x y z
N MET A 1 -17.13 21.74 -4.39
CA MET A 1 -16.26 21.28 -5.51
C MET A 1 -14.89 21.87 -5.27
N ALA A 2 -13.89 21.06 -4.95
CA ALA A 2 -12.51 21.54 -4.83
C ALA A 2 -12.01 21.94 -6.23
N ALA A 3 -11.44 23.15 -6.33
CA ALA A 3 -10.85 23.63 -7.57
C ALA A 3 -9.74 22.64 -8.01
N PRO A 4 -9.56 22.39 -9.32
CA PRO A 4 -8.36 21.70 -9.77
C PRO A 4 -7.14 22.51 -9.29
N ILE A 5 -6.07 21.82 -8.87
CA ILE A 5 -4.79 22.44 -8.47
C ILE A 5 -4.17 23.02 -9.74
N ASN A 6 -4.72 24.15 -10.19
CA ASN A 6 -4.41 24.79 -11.45
C ASN A 6 -4.19 26.27 -11.16
N GLY A 7 -2.98 26.60 -10.72
CA GLY A 7 -2.53 27.98 -10.60
C GLY A 7 -1.33 28.13 -9.70
N SER A 8 -0.13 28.19 -10.29
CA SER A 8 1.09 28.86 -9.78
C SER A 8 1.63 28.58 -8.36
N SER A 9 0.94 27.84 -7.48
CA SER A 9 1.41 27.52 -6.13
C SER A 9 2.35 26.32 -6.20
N GLY A 10 3.57 26.50 -5.67
CA GLY A 10 4.44 25.38 -5.38
C GLY A 10 3.82 24.48 -4.32
N TRP A 11 4.35 23.28 -4.17
CA TRP A 11 4.06 22.42 -3.03
C TRP A 11 5.34 22.10 -2.29
N THR A 12 5.19 21.72 -1.04
CA THR A 12 6.30 21.23 -0.22
C THR A 12 6.12 19.74 -0.01
N LEU A 13 7.15 18.95 -0.33
CA LEU A 13 7.18 17.54 0.05
C LEU A 13 7.41 17.46 1.56
N LEU A 14 6.53 16.76 2.26
CA LEU A 14 6.58 16.62 3.71
C LEU A 14 7.38 15.38 4.14
N ARG A 15 6.84 14.19 3.88
CA ARG A 15 7.48 12.93 4.28
C ARG A 15 7.28 11.83 3.23
N PRO A 16 8.25 10.92 3.07
CA PRO A 16 8.03 9.70 2.28
C PRO A 16 6.96 8.84 2.97
N LEU A 17 6.10 8.22 2.16
CA LEU A 17 5.11 7.25 2.61
C LEU A 17 5.55 5.82 2.27
N CYS A 18 5.94 5.60 1.02
CA CYS A 18 6.44 4.31 0.55
C CYS A 18 7.15 4.47 -0.80
N GLN A 19 7.72 3.38 -1.29
CA GLN A 19 8.14 3.23 -2.67
C GLN A 19 7.15 2.30 -3.38
N GLY A 20 6.60 2.74 -4.50
CA GLY A 20 5.68 1.95 -5.32
C GLY A 20 6.41 0.76 -5.97
N ALA A 21 5.65 -0.25 -6.40
CA ALA A 21 6.20 -1.46 -7.02
C ALA A 21 7.00 -1.18 -8.31
N SER A 22 6.76 -0.04 -8.97
CA SER A 22 7.51 0.44 -10.13
C SER A 22 8.79 1.22 -9.77
N GLY A 23 9.19 1.25 -8.50
CA GLY A 23 10.29 2.07 -8.01
C GLY A 23 9.95 3.56 -7.78
N ALA A 24 8.72 3.99 -8.13
CA ALA A 24 8.28 5.37 -7.95
C ALA A 24 8.21 5.76 -6.47
N ALA A 25 8.77 6.91 -6.10
CA ALA A 25 8.72 7.41 -4.73
C ALA A 25 7.33 8.02 -4.44
N VAL A 26 6.69 7.60 -3.35
CA VAL A 26 5.39 8.11 -2.91
C VAL A 26 5.59 8.94 -1.65
N SER A 27 5.22 10.22 -1.70
CA SER A 27 5.40 11.16 -0.60
C SER A 27 4.12 11.94 -0.32
N LEU A 28 3.93 12.29 0.95
CA LEU A 28 2.93 13.29 1.35
C LEU A 28 3.45 14.68 0.98
N ALA A 29 2.57 15.53 0.46
CA ALA A 29 2.86 16.91 0.13
C ALA A 29 1.75 17.83 0.63
N GLU A 30 2.09 19.10 0.75
CA GLU A 30 1.18 20.18 1.13
C GLU A 30 1.20 21.27 0.06
N ASP A 31 0.02 21.69 -0.39
CA ASP A 31 -0.11 22.79 -1.33
C ASP A 31 0.17 24.11 -0.59
N ALA A 32 1.12 24.90 -1.08
CA ALA A 32 1.58 26.09 -0.35
C ALA A 32 0.53 27.20 -0.25
N ALA A 33 -0.50 27.20 -1.11
CA ALA A 33 -1.54 28.22 -1.11
C ALA A 33 -2.71 27.86 -0.19
N SER A 34 -3.14 26.60 -0.21
CA SER A 34 -4.32 26.13 0.52
C SER A 34 -4.01 25.42 1.83
N GLY A 35 -2.78 24.93 2.01
CA GLY A 35 -2.42 24.01 3.09
C GLY A 35 -3.06 22.62 2.95
N GLU A 36 -3.69 22.31 1.80
CA GLU A 36 -4.31 21.01 1.59
C GLU A 36 -3.25 19.92 1.38
N LEU A 37 -3.45 18.79 2.06
CA LEU A 37 -2.57 17.62 1.95
C LEU A 37 -2.96 16.75 0.74
N PHE A 38 -1.95 16.29 0.01
CA PHE A 38 -2.12 15.37 -1.11
C PHE A 38 -0.91 14.42 -1.23
N VAL A 39 -1.06 13.38 -2.04
CA VAL A 39 0.00 12.40 -2.28
C VAL A 39 0.66 12.68 -3.63
N VAL A 40 1.99 12.61 -3.66
CA VAL A 40 2.80 12.75 -4.86
C VAL A 40 3.54 11.44 -5.13
N LYS A 41 3.20 10.77 -6.23
CA LYS A 41 3.97 9.64 -6.77
C LYS A 41 4.91 10.18 -7.83
N SER A 42 6.21 9.99 -7.64
CA SER A 42 7.26 10.57 -8.48
C SER A 42 8.09 9.47 -9.16
N ALA A 43 8.32 9.60 -10.46
CA ALA A 43 9.11 8.65 -11.25
C ALA A 43 10.17 9.37 -12.09
N ALA A 44 11.35 8.76 -12.18
CA ALA A 44 12.40 9.21 -13.10
C ALA A 44 12.13 8.71 -14.53
N ALA A 45 12.91 9.18 -15.50
CA ALA A 45 12.71 8.91 -16.93
C ALA A 45 12.55 7.41 -17.31
N GLY A 46 13.18 6.49 -16.56
CA GLY A 46 13.02 5.04 -16.77
C GLY A 46 11.61 4.53 -16.50
N ASP A 47 10.95 5.06 -15.46
CA ASP A 47 9.64 4.59 -14.98
C ASP A 47 8.49 5.57 -15.33
N ALA A 48 8.83 6.73 -15.89
CA ALA A 48 7.91 7.79 -16.32
C ALA A 48 6.78 7.27 -17.22
N ALA A 49 7.08 6.33 -18.13
CA ALA A 49 6.07 5.76 -19.02
C ALA A 49 4.98 4.99 -18.26
N GLN A 50 5.33 4.30 -17.17
CA GLN A 50 4.34 3.61 -16.34
C GLN A 50 3.49 4.61 -15.56
N LEU A 51 4.12 5.63 -14.97
CA LEU A 51 3.39 6.67 -14.23
C LEU A 51 2.43 7.47 -15.13
N ARG A 52 2.83 7.75 -16.38
CA ARG A 52 1.95 8.38 -17.38
C ARG A 52 0.78 7.50 -17.79
N ARG A 53 0.98 6.17 -17.90
CA ARG A 53 -0.12 5.23 -18.14
C ARG A 53 -1.11 5.22 -16.98
N GLU A 54 -0.60 5.15 -15.76
CA GLU A 54 -1.40 5.21 -14.54
C GLU A 54 -2.23 6.50 -14.49
N TRP A 55 -1.61 7.65 -14.75
CA TRP A 55 -2.33 8.92 -14.90
C TRP A 55 -3.41 8.88 -15.99
N GLY A 56 -3.08 8.34 -17.16
CA GLY A 56 -4.02 8.21 -18.28
C GLY A 56 -5.27 7.40 -17.90
N ILE A 57 -5.12 6.37 -17.06
CA ILE A 57 -6.23 5.60 -16.51
C ILE A 57 -6.99 6.42 -15.46
N MET A 58 -6.29 6.93 -14.44
CA MET A 58 -6.94 7.54 -13.27
C MET A 58 -7.61 8.88 -13.58
N SER A 59 -7.13 9.63 -14.56
CA SER A 59 -7.67 10.95 -14.93
C SER A 59 -9.12 10.90 -15.40
N GLY A 60 -9.59 9.75 -15.91
CA GLY A 60 -10.98 9.53 -16.32
C GLY A 60 -11.87 8.94 -15.23
N LEU A 61 -11.34 8.65 -14.04
CA LEU A 61 -12.09 7.99 -12.97
C LEU A 61 -12.65 8.99 -11.96
N SER A 62 -13.92 8.82 -11.61
CA SER A 62 -14.60 9.61 -10.59
C SER A 62 -15.58 8.73 -9.83
N SER A 63 -15.15 8.26 -8.65
CA SER A 63 -15.97 7.44 -7.76
C SER A 63 -15.59 7.73 -6.30
N PRO A 64 -16.53 7.71 -5.34
CA PRO A 64 -16.21 7.81 -3.93
C PRO A 64 -15.30 6.67 -3.43
N HIS A 65 -15.29 5.52 -4.11
CA HIS A 65 -14.54 4.30 -3.75
C HIS A 65 -13.25 4.12 -4.56
N VAL A 66 -12.79 5.17 -5.25
CA VAL A 66 -11.51 5.21 -5.98
C VAL A 66 -10.76 6.47 -5.56
N VAL A 67 -9.45 6.37 -5.36
CA VAL A 67 -8.58 7.52 -5.08
C VAL A 67 -8.64 8.50 -6.25
N LYS A 68 -9.01 9.73 -5.95
CA LYS A 68 -9.10 10.81 -6.94
C LYS A 68 -7.72 11.22 -7.45
N CYS A 69 -7.56 11.25 -8.77
CA CYS A 69 -6.45 11.92 -9.42
C CYS A 69 -6.66 13.44 -9.41
N LEU A 70 -5.71 14.17 -8.83
CA LEU A 70 -5.72 15.64 -8.74
C LEU A 70 -5.01 16.30 -9.92
N GLY A 71 -4.07 15.59 -10.54
CA GLY A 71 -3.36 16.06 -11.72
C GLY A 71 -2.05 15.33 -11.98
N PHE A 72 -1.32 15.81 -12.97
CA PHE A 72 0.00 15.31 -13.35
C PHE A 72 0.91 16.48 -13.73
N ARG A 73 2.17 16.45 -13.31
CA ARG A 73 3.17 17.47 -13.65
C ARG A 73 4.52 16.84 -13.95
N SER A 74 5.22 17.41 -14.92
CA SER A 74 6.64 17.12 -15.17
C SER A 74 7.46 18.28 -14.60
N ILE A 75 8.37 18.01 -13.66
CA ILE A 75 9.27 18.99 -13.06
C ILE A 75 10.70 18.48 -13.21
N GLY A 76 11.52 19.23 -13.95
CA GLY A 76 12.86 18.79 -14.30
C GLY A 76 12.83 17.47 -15.07
N ALA A 77 13.53 16.46 -14.56
CA ALA A 77 13.60 15.11 -15.14
C ALA A 77 12.63 14.10 -14.49
N LEU A 78 11.73 14.57 -13.61
CA LEU A 78 10.77 13.73 -12.90
C LEU A 78 9.34 14.00 -13.35
N ASP A 79 8.57 12.93 -13.40
CA ASP A 79 7.13 12.96 -13.56
C ASP A 79 6.45 12.75 -12.21
N HIS A 80 5.39 13.53 -11.96
CA HIS A 80 4.65 13.55 -10.70
C HIS A 80 3.17 13.32 -10.96
N LEU A 81 2.61 12.28 -10.36
CA LEU A 81 1.18 12.01 -10.29
C LEU A 81 0.67 12.50 -8.93
N LEU A 82 -0.31 13.40 -8.95
CA LEU A 82 -0.91 14.02 -7.78
C LEU A 82 -2.23 13.32 -7.45
N LEU A 83 -2.38 12.82 -6.24
CA LEU A 83 -3.51 12.00 -5.77
C LEU A 83 -4.09 12.58 -4.48
N GLU A 84 -5.38 12.37 -4.23
CA GLU A 84 -5.97 12.73 -2.93
C GLU A 84 -5.29 11.98 -1.78
N PHE A 85 -5.14 12.66 -0.64
CA PHE A 85 -4.62 12.03 0.56
C PHE A 85 -5.73 11.33 1.35
N ALA A 86 -5.50 10.06 1.68
CA ALA A 86 -6.39 9.25 2.51
C ALA A 86 -5.77 9.10 3.92
N PRO A 87 -6.28 9.81 4.94
CA PRO A 87 -5.61 9.90 6.25
C PRO A 87 -5.72 8.62 7.09
N GLY A 88 -6.62 7.69 6.76
CA GLY A 88 -6.79 6.43 7.49
C GLY A 88 -5.75 5.36 7.14
N GLY A 89 -4.81 5.65 6.22
CA GLY A 89 -3.78 4.69 5.80
C GLY A 89 -4.34 3.56 4.92
N SER A 90 -3.54 2.52 4.70
CA SER A 90 -3.98 1.34 3.93
C SER A 90 -4.71 0.34 4.82
N LEU A 91 -5.63 -0.45 4.26
CA LEU A 91 -6.34 -1.50 5.00
C LEU A 91 -5.39 -2.56 5.56
N ALA A 92 -4.25 -2.81 4.92
CA ALA A 92 -3.20 -3.66 5.48
C ALA A 92 -2.66 -3.09 6.79
N ASP A 93 -2.39 -1.78 6.85
CA ASP A 93 -1.92 -1.12 8.07
C ASP A 93 -3.01 -1.13 9.17
N VAL A 94 -4.27 -0.87 8.80
CA VAL A 94 -5.40 -0.90 9.74
C VAL A 94 -5.59 -2.31 10.31
N ALA A 95 -5.55 -3.35 9.48
CA ALA A 95 -5.69 -4.74 9.90
C ALA A 95 -4.51 -5.19 10.79
N ALA A 96 -3.28 -4.82 10.43
CA ALA A 96 -2.09 -5.14 11.22
C ALA A 96 -2.12 -4.47 12.60
N ALA A 97 -2.47 -3.18 12.65
CA ALA A 97 -2.55 -2.42 13.91
C ALA A 97 -3.58 -3.00 14.89
N ARG A 98 -4.66 -3.58 14.37
CA ARG A 98 -5.74 -4.22 15.15
C ARG A 98 -5.55 -5.72 15.34
N ARG A 99 -4.50 -6.31 14.75
CA ARG A 99 -4.24 -7.77 14.74
C ARG A 99 -5.41 -8.58 14.16
N GLY A 100 -6.09 -8.00 13.18
CA GLY A 100 -7.32 -8.52 12.59
C GLY A 100 -8.46 -7.54 12.77
N LEU A 101 -9.35 -7.47 11.79
CA LEU A 101 -10.57 -6.68 11.86
C LEU A 101 -11.74 -7.56 12.27
N GLU A 102 -12.64 -7.02 13.08
CA GLU A 102 -13.92 -7.66 13.37
C GLU A 102 -14.75 -7.80 12.09
N GLU A 103 -15.61 -8.82 12.05
CA GLU A 103 -16.38 -9.14 10.85
C GLU A 103 -17.23 -7.96 10.35
N GLU A 104 -17.76 -7.12 11.24
CA GLU A 104 -18.52 -5.92 10.86
C GLU A 104 -17.67 -4.92 10.05
N ALA A 105 -16.43 -4.68 10.49
CA ALA A 105 -15.50 -3.82 9.77
C ALA A 105 -15.04 -4.46 8.46
N VAL A 106 -14.74 -5.77 8.46
CA VAL A 106 -14.40 -6.55 7.25
C VAL A 106 -15.52 -6.44 6.22
N ARG A 107 -16.77 -6.63 6.65
CA ARG A 107 -17.98 -6.50 5.83
C ARG A 107 -18.11 -5.12 5.20
N ALA A 108 -17.96 -4.06 6.00
CA ALA A 108 -18.10 -2.69 5.52
C ALA A 108 -17.01 -2.33 4.50
N TYR A 109 -15.76 -2.67 4.77
CA TYR A 109 -14.67 -2.42 3.82
C TYR A 109 -14.78 -3.29 2.56
N ALA A 110 -15.18 -4.56 2.67
CA ALA A 110 -15.43 -5.40 1.50
C ALA A 110 -16.53 -4.83 0.60
N ALA A 111 -17.60 -4.27 1.19
CA ALA A 111 -18.67 -3.61 0.46
C ALA A 111 -18.17 -2.36 -0.29
N ASP A 112 -17.34 -1.54 0.33
CA ASP A 112 -16.74 -0.36 -0.31
C ASP A 112 -15.78 -0.73 -1.46
N VAL A 113 -14.94 -1.76 -1.27
CA VAL A 113 -14.06 -2.26 -2.32
C VAL A 113 -14.87 -2.83 -3.48
N LEU A 114 -15.93 -3.58 -3.22
CA LEU A 114 -16.84 -4.08 -4.26
C LEU A 114 -17.47 -2.95 -5.08
N ARG A 115 -17.95 -1.87 -4.44
CA ARG A 115 -18.48 -0.70 -5.17
C ARG A 115 -17.41 -0.04 -6.04
N GLY A 116 -16.17 -0.02 -5.57
CA GLY A 116 -15.02 0.44 -6.36
C GLY A 116 -14.78 -0.45 -7.58
N LEU A 117 -14.77 -1.78 -7.40
CA LEU A 117 -14.57 -2.75 -8.47
C LEU A 117 -15.70 -2.74 -9.49
N ASP A 118 -16.95 -2.73 -9.03
CA ASP A 118 -18.13 -2.64 -9.89
C ASP A 118 -18.06 -1.40 -10.81
N TYR A 119 -17.74 -0.24 -10.22
CA TYR A 119 -17.52 1.00 -10.97
C TYR A 119 -16.42 0.87 -12.05
N LEU A 120 -15.32 0.17 -11.77
CA LEU A 120 -14.24 -0.07 -12.74
C LEU A 120 -14.68 -1.07 -13.82
N HIS A 121 -15.35 -2.15 -13.42
CA HIS A 121 -15.75 -3.25 -14.29
C HIS A 121 -16.80 -2.80 -15.31
N GLU A 122 -17.74 -1.93 -14.93
CA GLU A 122 -18.67 -1.26 -15.84
C GLU A 122 -17.98 -0.46 -16.95
N ARG A 123 -16.76 0.02 -16.68
CA ARG A 123 -15.93 0.78 -17.63
C ARG A 123 -14.94 -0.10 -18.38
N LEU A 124 -15.12 -1.43 -18.31
CA LEU A 124 -14.21 -2.41 -18.89
C LEU A 124 -12.78 -2.24 -18.40
N MET A 125 -12.60 -1.89 -17.12
CA MET A 125 -11.30 -1.72 -16.49
C MET A 125 -11.08 -2.79 -15.43
N VAL A 126 -9.88 -3.36 -15.41
CA VAL A 126 -9.41 -4.31 -14.39
C VAL A 126 -8.36 -3.59 -13.56
N HIS A 127 -8.47 -3.64 -12.23
CA HIS A 127 -7.49 -3.05 -11.34
C HIS A 127 -6.18 -3.84 -11.35
N GLY A 128 -6.26 -5.16 -11.23
CA GLY A 128 -5.16 -6.09 -11.42
C GLY A 128 -4.16 -6.22 -10.26
N ASP A 129 -4.34 -5.49 -9.16
CA ASP A 129 -3.50 -5.60 -7.94
C ASP A 129 -4.29 -5.19 -6.68
N VAL A 130 -5.49 -5.75 -6.53
CA VAL A 130 -6.33 -5.53 -5.33
C VAL A 130 -5.70 -6.27 -4.16
N LYS A 131 -5.33 -5.52 -3.11
CA LYS A 131 -4.77 -6.02 -1.84
C LYS A 131 -4.92 -4.95 -0.77
N GLY A 132 -4.82 -5.29 0.51
CA GLY A 132 -5.00 -4.36 1.62
C GLY A 132 -4.09 -3.13 1.55
N ARG A 133 -2.87 -3.28 1.00
CA ARG A 133 -1.92 -2.15 0.79
C ARG A 133 -2.39 -1.16 -0.29
N ASN A 134 -3.17 -1.61 -1.26
CA ASN A 134 -3.69 -0.79 -2.37
C ASN A 134 -5.15 -0.37 -2.15
N VAL A 135 -5.67 -0.56 -0.94
CA VAL A 135 -6.96 -0.02 -0.52
C VAL A 135 -6.71 0.91 0.65
N VAL A 136 -7.07 2.18 0.50
CA VAL A 136 -6.83 3.22 1.51
C VAL A 136 -8.13 3.71 2.13
N VAL A 137 -8.07 4.17 3.38
CA VAL A 137 -9.24 4.66 4.12
C VAL A 137 -9.30 6.18 4.08
N GLY A 138 -10.35 6.71 3.45
CA GLY A 138 -10.59 8.14 3.32
C GLY A 138 -10.96 8.82 4.65
N ALA A 139 -11.02 10.16 4.64
CA ALA A 139 -11.42 10.95 5.81
C ALA A 139 -12.87 10.71 6.25
N ASP A 140 -13.70 10.17 5.35
CA ASP A 140 -15.08 9.73 5.61
C ASP A 140 -15.17 8.31 6.19
N GLY A 141 -14.03 7.65 6.41
CA GLY A 141 -13.95 6.29 6.94
C GLY A 141 -14.21 5.20 5.89
N ARG A 142 -14.38 5.56 4.62
CA ARG A 142 -14.66 4.60 3.54
C ARG A 142 -13.39 4.12 2.85
N ALA A 143 -13.42 2.87 2.42
CA ALA A 143 -12.34 2.29 1.63
C ALA A 143 -12.36 2.79 0.18
N LYS A 144 -11.18 3.04 -0.37
CA LYS A 144 -10.93 3.52 -1.73
C LYS A 144 -9.83 2.70 -2.38
N LEU A 145 -10.07 2.24 -3.61
CA LEU A 145 -9.04 1.62 -4.46
C LEU A 145 -7.96 2.64 -4.83
N ALA A 146 -6.70 2.25 -4.70
CA ALA A 146 -5.50 3.04 -4.96
C ALA A 146 -4.47 2.24 -5.76
N ASP A 147 -3.42 2.92 -6.25
CA ASP A 147 -2.33 2.33 -7.04
C ASP A 147 -2.80 1.59 -8.31
N PHE A 148 -2.99 2.36 -9.38
CA PHE A 148 -3.47 1.85 -10.67
C PHE A 148 -2.30 1.45 -11.58
N GLY A 149 -1.11 1.23 -11.03
CA GLY A 149 0.09 0.87 -11.79
C GLY A 149 0.00 -0.46 -12.55
N CYS A 150 -0.91 -1.36 -12.14
CA CYS A 150 -1.22 -2.63 -12.80
C CYS A 150 -2.57 -2.62 -13.55
N ALA A 151 -3.29 -1.50 -13.54
CA ALA A 151 -4.61 -1.42 -14.14
C ALA A 151 -4.55 -1.48 -15.66
N ARG A 152 -5.58 -2.08 -16.26
CA ARG A 152 -5.67 -2.31 -17.72
C ARG A 152 -7.12 -2.30 -18.19
N ALA A 153 -7.32 -2.03 -19.48
CA ALA A 153 -8.59 -2.31 -20.13
C ALA A 153 -8.79 -3.83 -20.24
N ALA A 154 -10.01 -4.31 -19.97
CA ALA A 154 -10.40 -5.70 -20.17
C ALA A 154 -10.23 -6.10 -21.64
N GLY A 155 -9.89 -7.36 -21.91
CA GLY A 155 -9.63 -7.87 -23.26
C GLY A 155 -8.28 -7.50 -23.86
N HIS A 156 -7.45 -6.68 -23.20
CA HIS A 156 -6.11 -6.33 -23.68
C HIS A 156 -5.05 -7.28 -23.13
N THR A 157 -4.74 -8.33 -23.89
CA THR A 157 -3.81 -9.43 -23.51
C THR A 157 -2.33 -9.13 -23.70
N LYS A 158 -1.97 -7.97 -24.28
CA LYS A 158 -0.57 -7.63 -24.61
C LYS A 158 0.23 -7.01 -23.46
N GLN A 159 -0.39 -6.77 -22.32
CA GLN A 159 0.28 -6.22 -21.13
C GLN A 159 0.86 -7.37 -20.31
N PRO A 160 2.09 -7.26 -19.78
CA PRO A 160 2.59 -8.20 -18.79
C PRO A 160 1.58 -8.39 -17.65
N PHE A 161 1.46 -9.61 -17.13
CA PHE A 161 0.70 -9.84 -15.90
C PHE A 161 1.38 -9.07 -14.77
N GLY A 162 0.56 -8.32 -14.03
CA GLY A 162 1.01 -7.47 -12.94
C GLY A 162 0.32 -7.86 -11.66
N GLY A 163 0.82 -7.32 -10.56
CA GLY A 163 0.25 -7.48 -9.23
C GLY A 163 1.05 -8.42 -8.34
N THR A 164 0.50 -8.69 -7.17
CA THR A 164 1.18 -9.41 -6.08
C THR A 164 0.91 -10.91 -6.19
N PRO A 165 1.94 -11.78 -6.34
CA PRO A 165 1.75 -13.22 -6.58
C PRO A 165 0.77 -13.91 -5.61
N THR A 166 0.81 -13.58 -4.32
CA THR A 166 -0.06 -14.15 -3.29
C THR A 166 -1.54 -13.76 -3.41
N PHE A 167 -1.87 -12.77 -4.24
CA PHE A 167 -3.24 -12.31 -4.51
C PHE A 167 -3.70 -12.66 -5.93
N MET A 168 -2.83 -13.26 -6.75
CA MET A 168 -3.18 -13.62 -8.13
C MET A 168 -4.26 -14.70 -8.15
N ALA A 169 -5.19 -14.54 -9.10
CA ALA A 169 -6.16 -15.58 -9.41
C ALA A 169 -5.49 -16.76 -10.15
N PRO A 170 -6.04 -17.98 -10.08
CA PRO A 170 -5.46 -19.17 -10.71
C PRO A 170 -5.13 -19.01 -12.19
N GLU A 171 -6.01 -18.38 -12.96
CA GLU A 171 -5.82 -18.08 -14.38
C GLU A 171 -4.63 -17.13 -14.61
N VAL A 172 -4.50 -16.10 -13.78
CA VAL A 172 -3.39 -15.13 -13.87
C VAL A 172 -2.08 -15.81 -13.52
N ALA A 173 -2.06 -16.66 -12.49
CA ALA A 173 -0.89 -17.43 -12.11
C ALA A 173 -0.46 -18.45 -13.19
N ARG A 174 -1.40 -18.91 -14.04
CA ARG A 174 -1.12 -19.73 -15.23
C ARG A 174 -0.71 -18.91 -16.46
N GLY A 175 -0.70 -17.58 -16.37
CA GLY A 175 -0.42 -16.69 -17.51
C GLY A 175 -1.57 -16.60 -18.51
N GLU A 176 -2.80 -16.90 -18.09
CA GLU A 176 -4.02 -16.71 -18.86
C GLU A 176 -4.56 -15.27 -18.69
N GLU A 177 -5.63 -14.92 -19.40
CA GLU A 177 -6.18 -13.57 -19.38
C GLU A 177 -6.56 -13.07 -17.98
N GLN A 178 -6.05 -11.88 -17.61
CA GLN A 178 -6.40 -11.20 -16.36
C GLN A 178 -7.58 -10.26 -16.58
N GLY A 179 -8.79 -10.78 -16.39
CA GLY A 179 -10.06 -10.06 -16.52
C GLY A 179 -10.68 -9.61 -15.18
N PRO A 180 -11.89 -9.02 -15.20
CA PRO A 180 -12.63 -8.63 -13.99
C PRO A 180 -12.78 -9.72 -12.92
N PRO A 181 -12.97 -11.02 -13.25
CA PRO A 181 -13.01 -12.08 -12.24
C PRO A 181 -11.72 -12.18 -11.41
N ALA A 182 -10.56 -11.77 -11.94
CA ALA A 182 -9.31 -11.79 -11.19
C ALA A 182 -9.31 -10.77 -10.04
N ASP A 183 -9.94 -9.61 -10.21
CA ASP A 183 -10.12 -8.63 -9.13
C ASP A 183 -11.04 -9.18 -8.03
N VAL A 184 -12.05 -9.97 -8.39
CA VAL A 184 -12.96 -10.63 -7.42
C VAL A 184 -12.22 -11.66 -6.58
N TRP A 185 -11.33 -12.45 -7.18
CA TRP A 185 -10.47 -13.36 -6.43
C TRP A 185 -9.56 -12.59 -5.46
N ALA A 186 -8.90 -11.54 -5.96
CA ALA A 186 -8.00 -10.70 -5.18
C ALA A 186 -8.72 -9.97 -4.03
N LEU A 187 -9.99 -9.57 -4.22
CA LEU A 187 -10.86 -9.12 -3.15
C LEU A 187 -11.07 -10.20 -2.09
N GLY A 188 -11.38 -11.45 -2.47
CA GLY A 188 -11.51 -12.56 -1.52
C GLY A 188 -10.25 -12.75 -0.67
N CYS A 189 -9.08 -12.68 -1.31
CA CYS A 189 -7.78 -12.66 -0.62
C CYS A 189 -7.63 -11.45 0.33
N THR A 190 -8.06 -10.25 -0.09
CA THR A 190 -8.04 -9.04 0.74
C THR A 190 -8.97 -9.13 1.95
N VAL A 191 -10.13 -9.79 1.81
CA VAL A 191 -11.04 -10.06 2.94
C VAL A 191 -10.36 -10.96 3.98
N LEU A 192 -9.64 -11.98 3.55
CA LEU A 192 -8.87 -12.85 4.44
C LEU A 192 -7.70 -12.10 5.10
N GLU A 193 -6.99 -11.25 4.36
CA GLU A 193 -5.93 -10.40 4.89
C GLU A 193 -6.46 -9.49 6.01
N MET A 194 -7.62 -8.84 5.81
CA MET A 194 -8.28 -8.03 6.84
C MET A 194 -8.66 -8.86 8.08
N ALA A 195 -9.27 -10.03 7.89
CA ALA A 195 -9.72 -10.90 8.96
C ALA A 195 -8.56 -11.50 9.79
N THR A 196 -7.40 -11.70 9.18
CA THR A 196 -6.26 -12.39 9.81
C THR A 196 -5.17 -11.45 10.32
N GLY A 197 -5.38 -10.13 10.19
CA GLY A 197 -4.47 -9.11 10.72
C GLY A 197 -3.27 -8.83 9.82
N GLY A 198 -3.48 -8.80 8.51
CA GLY A 198 -2.45 -8.50 7.51
C GLY A 198 -1.62 -9.72 7.09
N ARG A 199 -2.04 -10.94 7.44
CA ARG A 199 -1.37 -12.15 6.96
C ARG A 199 -1.69 -12.39 5.49
N VAL A 200 -0.70 -12.82 4.73
CA VAL A 200 -0.90 -13.19 3.33
C VAL A 200 -1.79 -14.44 3.22
N PRO A 201 -2.66 -14.54 2.19
CA PRO A 201 -3.68 -15.59 2.12
C PRO A 201 -3.16 -17.05 2.08
N TRP A 202 -1.89 -17.28 1.75
CA TRP A 202 -1.34 -18.63 1.47
C TRP A 202 -0.42 -19.20 2.56
N GLY A 203 -0.17 -18.44 3.63
CA GLY A 203 0.76 -18.83 4.70
C GLY A 203 2.23 -18.76 4.26
N ASP A 204 3.04 -18.12 5.09
CA ASP A 204 4.49 -17.91 5.01
C ASP A 204 5.05 -17.09 3.83
N ALA A 205 5.79 -16.03 4.20
CA ALA A 205 6.44 -15.08 3.29
C ALA A 205 7.73 -15.62 2.66
N ASP A 206 8.15 -16.83 3.07
CA ASP A 206 9.42 -17.45 2.68
C ASP A 206 9.28 -18.45 1.52
N ASP A 207 8.06 -18.73 1.07
CA ASP A 207 7.83 -19.55 -0.11
C ASP A 207 8.28 -18.80 -1.37
N ASN A 208 9.18 -19.43 -2.14
CA ASN A 208 9.62 -18.94 -3.44
C ASN A 208 8.40 -18.56 -4.30
N VAL A 209 8.42 -17.38 -4.94
CA VAL A 209 7.35 -16.88 -5.82
C VAL A 209 6.86 -17.93 -6.81
N LEU A 210 7.76 -18.73 -7.38
CA LEU A 210 7.39 -19.81 -8.29
C LEU A 210 6.56 -20.91 -7.62
N ALA A 211 6.86 -21.26 -6.37
CA ALA A 211 6.10 -22.24 -5.59
C ALA A 211 4.70 -21.72 -5.26
N VAL A 212 4.58 -20.44 -4.88
CA VAL A 212 3.29 -19.76 -4.66
C VAL A 212 2.46 -19.77 -5.94
N LEU A 213 3.03 -19.34 -7.07
CA LEU A 213 2.33 -19.34 -8.37
C LEU A 213 1.93 -20.76 -8.79
N HIS A 214 2.79 -21.77 -8.55
CA HIS A 214 2.46 -23.16 -8.83
C HIS A 214 1.27 -23.64 -7.98
N ARG A 215 1.29 -23.37 -6.67
CA ARG A 215 0.21 -23.71 -5.74
C ARG A 215 -1.10 -23.05 -6.19
N ILE A 216 -1.06 -21.76 -6.50
CA ILE A 216 -2.23 -20.99 -6.93
C ILE A 216 -2.76 -21.46 -8.28
N GLY A 217 -1.89 -21.65 -9.28
CA GLY A 217 -2.28 -21.90 -10.66
C GLY A 217 -2.60 -23.36 -10.99
N PHE A 218 -1.88 -24.31 -10.38
CA PHE A 218 -1.82 -25.70 -10.85
C PHE A 218 -2.25 -26.74 -9.80
N THR A 219 -2.70 -26.32 -8.62
CA THR A 219 -3.30 -27.22 -7.62
C THR A 219 -4.77 -26.88 -7.38
N ASP A 220 -5.48 -27.64 -6.54
CA ASP A 220 -6.84 -27.31 -6.09
C ASP A 220 -6.87 -26.50 -4.79
N ALA A 221 -5.69 -26.05 -4.30
CA ALA A 221 -5.61 -25.29 -3.08
C ALA A 221 -6.38 -23.96 -3.17
N VAL A 222 -7.00 -23.58 -2.07
CA VAL A 222 -7.59 -22.26 -1.83
C VAL A 222 -7.07 -21.71 -0.51
N PRO A 223 -7.03 -20.38 -0.33
CA PRO A 223 -6.65 -19.77 0.95
C PRO A 223 -7.48 -20.32 2.12
N GLU A 224 -6.85 -20.46 3.28
CA GLU A 224 -7.54 -20.93 4.48
C GLU A 224 -8.50 -19.86 5.01
N VAL A 225 -9.75 -20.27 5.26
CA VAL A 225 -10.78 -19.37 5.79
C VAL A 225 -10.84 -19.52 7.33
N PRO A 226 -10.68 -18.42 8.10
CA PRO A 226 -10.74 -18.47 9.55
C PRO A 226 -12.05 -19.06 10.08
N GLN A 227 -11.94 -19.95 11.08
CA GLN A 227 -13.11 -20.66 11.63
C GLN A 227 -14.10 -19.73 12.33
N TRP A 228 -13.63 -18.60 12.87
CA TRP A 228 -14.44 -17.63 13.61
C TRP A 228 -15.38 -16.80 12.72
N LEU A 229 -15.15 -16.77 11.40
CA LEU A 229 -16.04 -16.09 10.46
C LEU A 229 -17.42 -16.77 10.39
N SER A 230 -18.46 -15.95 10.21
CA SER A 230 -19.84 -16.40 10.06
C SER A 230 -20.04 -17.29 8.83
N PRO A 231 -21.11 -18.11 8.81
CA PRO A 231 -21.51 -18.85 7.61
C PRO A 231 -21.70 -17.94 6.39
N GLU A 232 -22.23 -16.73 6.59
CA GLU A 232 -22.46 -15.75 5.53
C GLU A 232 -21.13 -15.22 4.95
N ALA A 233 -20.15 -14.94 5.81
CA ALA A 233 -18.81 -14.55 5.37
C ALA A 233 -18.10 -15.68 4.61
N LYS A 234 -18.27 -16.93 5.07
CA LYS A 234 -17.74 -18.13 4.42
C LYS A 234 -18.39 -18.37 3.05
N ASP A 235 -19.71 -18.19 2.90
CA ASP A 235 -20.38 -18.30 1.59
C ASP A 235 -19.89 -17.22 0.62
N PHE A 236 -19.75 -15.97 1.10
CA PHE A 236 -19.20 -14.87 0.33
C PHE A 236 -17.79 -15.16 -0.19
N LEU A 237 -16.89 -15.62 0.69
CA LEU A 237 -15.53 -16.03 0.33
C LEU A 237 -15.54 -17.20 -0.64
N GLY A 238 -16.45 -18.17 -0.46
CA GLY A 238 -16.64 -19.30 -1.36
C GLY A 238 -17.03 -18.89 -2.78
N ARG A 239 -17.77 -17.78 -2.96
CA ARG A 239 -18.10 -17.21 -4.27
C ARG A 239 -16.92 -16.45 -4.89
N CYS A 240 -16.15 -15.73 -4.08
CA CYS A 240 -14.97 -14.99 -4.54
C CYS A 240 -13.82 -15.93 -4.96
N LEU A 241 -13.59 -16.99 -4.18
CA LEU A 241 -12.45 -17.90 -4.32
C LEU A 241 -12.76 -19.15 -5.18
N ARG A 242 -13.74 -19.07 -6.09
CA ARG A 242 -13.97 -20.12 -7.08
C ARG A 242 -12.79 -20.17 -8.05
N ARG A 243 -12.22 -21.35 -8.26
CA ARG A 243 -10.99 -21.49 -9.06
C ARG A 243 -11.19 -21.15 -10.54
N ARG A 244 -12.31 -21.55 -11.13
CA ARG A 244 -12.67 -21.16 -12.49
C ARG A 244 -13.19 -19.72 -12.52
N ALA A 245 -12.59 -18.89 -13.36
CA ALA A 245 -12.99 -17.49 -13.53
C ALA A 245 -14.46 -17.35 -13.94
N SER A 246 -14.98 -18.25 -14.80
CA SER A 246 -16.37 -18.27 -15.25
C SER A 246 -17.38 -18.56 -14.14
N ASP A 247 -16.94 -19.22 -13.07
CA ASP A 247 -17.82 -19.63 -11.99
C ASP A 247 -17.89 -18.55 -10.92
N ARG A 248 -16.99 -17.56 -10.88
CA ARG A 248 -17.01 -16.47 -9.90
C ARG A 248 -18.18 -15.52 -10.16
N ASP A 249 -18.84 -15.12 -9.08
CA ASP A 249 -19.84 -14.07 -9.13
C ASP A 249 -19.14 -12.74 -9.50
N THR A 250 -19.82 -11.88 -10.26
CA THR A 250 -19.34 -10.53 -10.60
C THR A 250 -19.39 -9.60 -9.38
N ALA A 251 -18.68 -8.45 -9.45
CA ALA A 251 -18.74 -7.44 -8.39
C ALA A 251 -20.19 -6.99 -8.11
N ALA A 252 -20.98 -6.73 -9.16
CA ALA A 252 -22.41 -6.41 -9.06
C ALA A 252 -23.21 -7.50 -8.32
N GLN A 253 -23.04 -8.77 -8.67
CA GLN A 253 -23.73 -9.89 -8.00
C GLN A 253 -23.30 -10.04 -6.55
N LEU A 254 -22.02 -9.82 -6.24
CA LEU A 254 -21.50 -9.88 -4.88
C LEU A 254 -22.00 -8.73 -4.01
N LEU A 255 -22.32 -7.56 -4.56
CA LEU A 255 -22.94 -6.45 -3.81
C LEU A 255 -24.34 -6.81 -3.28
N GLU A 256 -25.04 -7.73 -3.93
CA GLU A 256 -26.35 -8.24 -3.49
C GLU A 256 -26.22 -9.35 -2.44
N HIS A 257 -25.00 -9.85 -2.20
CA HIS A 257 -24.78 -10.95 -1.26
C HIS A 257 -25.09 -10.53 0.19
N PRO A 258 -25.79 -11.35 1.00
CA PRO A 258 -26.19 -11.00 2.37
C PRO A 258 -25.04 -10.53 3.27
N PHE A 259 -23.84 -11.08 3.05
CA PHE A 259 -22.63 -10.66 3.78
C PHE A 259 -22.38 -9.15 3.67
N VAL A 260 -22.51 -8.54 2.48
CA VAL A 260 -22.21 -7.11 2.27
C VAL A 260 -23.47 -6.24 2.11
N ALA A 261 -24.60 -6.81 1.70
CA ALA A 261 -25.87 -6.08 1.57
C ALA A 261 -26.36 -5.55 2.93
N LEU A 262 -25.98 -6.21 4.03
CA LEU A 262 -26.28 -5.79 5.39
C LEU A 262 -25.24 -4.82 5.98
N ALA A 263 -24.24 -4.39 5.18
CA ALA A 263 -23.19 -3.50 5.66
C ALA A 263 -23.74 -2.12 6.03
N THR A 264 -23.59 -1.74 7.29
CA THR A 264 -23.72 -0.35 7.73
C THR A 264 -22.41 0.39 7.52
N PRO A 265 -22.43 1.69 7.14
CA PRO A 265 -21.22 2.49 7.12
C PRO A 265 -20.54 2.44 8.49
N ILE A 266 -19.21 2.29 8.50
CA ILE A 266 -18.42 2.35 9.74
C ILE A 266 -18.67 3.74 10.33
N LYS A 267 -19.41 3.80 11.44
CA LYS A 267 -19.55 5.03 12.22
C LYS A 267 -18.17 5.36 12.77
N LYS A 268 -17.77 6.63 12.73
CA LYS A 268 -16.59 7.06 13.50
C LYS A 268 -16.82 6.64 14.94
N GLU A 269 -16.10 5.63 15.41
CA GLU A 269 -15.90 5.47 16.84
C GLU A 269 -15.16 6.73 17.27
N GLU A 270 -15.86 7.65 17.92
CA GLU A 270 -15.25 8.70 18.75
C GLU A 270 -14.64 8.08 20.02
N GLU A 271 -13.97 6.93 19.89
CA GLU A 271 -13.19 6.35 20.96
C GLU A 271 -11.77 6.93 20.89
N ALA A 272 -11.60 8.00 21.68
CA ALA A 272 -10.37 8.31 22.38
C ALA A 272 -9.06 8.36 21.57
N VAL A 273 -9.07 8.92 20.36
CA VAL A 273 -7.94 9.77 19.96
C VAL A 273 -8.09 11.07 20.74
N LYS A 274 -7.71 11.04 22.03
CA LYS A 274 -7.18 12.25 22.68
C LYS A 274 -6.29 12.88 21.63
N LYS A 275 -6.55 14.13 21.28
CA LYS A 275 -5.66 14.99 20.50
C LYS A 275 -4.23 14.74 20.98
N ARG A 276 -3.53 13.81 20.34
CA ARG A 276 -2.08 13.81 20.31
C ARG A 276 -1.84 14.97 19.39
N THR A 277 -1.74 16.16 19.98
CA THR A 277 -0.87 17.20 19.45
C THR A 277 0.42 16.47 19.10
N TRP A 278 0.60 16.19 17.82
CA TRP A 278 1.79 15.55 17.33
C TRP A 278 2.89 16.58 17.47
N GLU A 279 3.54 16.57 18.63
CA GLU A 279 4.78 17.29 18.82
C GLU A 279 5.83 16.55 18.00
N SER A 280 6.30 17.20 16.95
CA SER A 280 7.45 16.77 16.18
C SER A 280 8.58 16.43 17.17
N PRO A 281 9.26 15.27 17.08
CA PRO A 281 10.34 14.95 18.00
C PRO A 281 11.45 15.99 17.81
N THR A 282 11.50 16.93 18.73
CA THR A 282 12.46 18.04 18.70
C THR A 282 13.61 17.68 19.63
N SER A 283 14.23 16.51 19.47
CA SER A 283 15.55 16.19 20.06
C SER A 283 16.00 14.78 19.67
N THR A 284 17.28 14.63 19.32
CA THR A 284 17.96 13.36 19.00
C THR A 284 18.41 12.56 20.24
N LEU A 285 17.77 12.75 21.40
CA LEU A 285 18.15 12.12 22.66
C LEU A 285 16.92 11.51 23.33
N ASP A 286 16.40 10.42 22.77
CA ASP A 286 15.53 9.48 23.48
C ASP A 286 15.92 8.05 23.08
N ALA A 287 17.04 7.60 23.65
CA ALA A 287 17.67 6.31 23.39
C ALA A 287 17.05 5.14 24.20
N ALA A 288 15.81 5.29 24.69
CA ALA A 288 15.21 4.32 25.61
C ALA A 288 14.17 3.37 24.96
N LEU A 289 14.10 3.30 23.62
CA LEU A 289 13.12 2.47 22.90
C LEU A 289 13.71 1.27 22.14
N TRP A 290 15.03 1.05 22.19
CA TRP A 290 15.74 0.03 21.40
C TRP A 290 16.48 -1.02 22.22
N GLU A 291 16.10 -1.23 23.48
CA GLU A 291 16.59 -2.36 24.25
C GLU A 291 15.41 -3.21 24.73
N SER A 292 15.11 -4.26 23.96
CA SER A 292 14.54 -5.49 24.52
C SER A 292 14.99 -6.69 23.68
N ASP A 293 15.90 -7.44 24.29
CA ASP A 293 16.02 -8.90 24.28
C ASP A 293 16.30 -9.62 22.95
N PHE A 294 17.60 -9.76 22.64
CA PHE A 294 18.13 -10.90 21.91
C PHE A 294 19.25 -11.52 22.74
N GLU A 295 19.01 -12.70 23.29
CA GLU A 295 20.06 -13.60 23.78
C GLU A 295 20.71 -14.28 22.55
N PRO A 296 22.04 -14.23 22.37
CA PRO A 296 22.69 -15.00 21.32
C PRO A 296 23.15 -16.37 21.84
N ASP A 297 22.70 -17.43 21.18
CA ASP A 297 23.33 -18.76 21.25
C ASP A 297 24.76 -18.68 20.67
N ASP A 298 25.71 -19.25 21.41
CA ASP A 298 27.10 -19.46 21.00
C ASP A 298 27.19 -20.46 19.83
N ASP A 299 27.88 -20.07 18.76
CA ASP A 299 28.89 -20.86 18.02
C ASP A 299 29.11 -20.28 16.61
N ASP A 300 30.26 -19.63 16.38
CA ASP A 300 31.23 -20.00 15.31
C ASP A 300 32.26 -18.86 15.11
N MET A 301 33.54 -19.27 15.09
CA MET A 301 34.72 -18.44 14.98
C MET A 301 34.99 -18.04 13.53
N SER A 302 34.79 -16.77 13.19
CA SER A 302 35.45 -16.15 12.02
C SER A 302 35.67 -14.66 12.24
N SER A 303 36.93 -14.27 12.33
CA SER A 303 37.39 -12.91 12.63
C SER A 303 37.32 -11.99 11.41
N ASN A 304 36.18 -11.31 11.20
CA ASN A 304 36.17 -10.04 10.46
C ASN A 304 34.92 -9.15 10.68
N SER A 305 34.51 -8.96 11.95
CA SER A 305 33.36 -8.12 12.28
C SER A 305 33.65 -6.61 12.11
N PRO A 306 32.72 -5.82 11.52
CA PRO A 306 32.80 -4.36 11.45
C PRO A 306 32.98 -3.67 12.81
N VAL A 307 32.47 -4.28 13.89
CA VAL A 307 32.59 -3.78 15.27
C VAL A 307 34.04 -3.81 15.75
N GLY A 308 34.85 -4.77 15.28
CA GLY A 308 36.28 -4.84 15.59
C GLY A 308 37.08 -3.66 15.04
N ARG A 309 36.75 -3.20 13.82
CA ARG A 309 37.43 -2.06 13.18
C ARG A 309 37.13 -0.73 13.87
N ILE A 310 35.92 -0.58 14.41
CA ILE A 310 35.51 0.63 15.13
C ILE A 310 36.23 0.73 16.48
N ARG A 311 36.48 -0.40 17.15
CA ARG A 311 37.26 -0.43 18.41
C ARG A 311 38.73 -0.11 18.22
N GLU A 312 39.37 -0.54 17.13
CA GLU A 312 40.78 -0.19 16.86
C GLU A 312 40.99 1.31 16.59
N LEU A 313 40.00 2.00 16.01
CA LEU A 313 40.04 3.45 15.80
C LEU A 313 39.87 4.26 17.09
N ALA A 314 39.26 3.68 18.13
CA ALA A 314 38.98 4.35 19.39
C ALA A 314 40.14 4.30 20.41
N CYS A 315 41.22 3.56 20.12
CA CYS A 315 42.32 3.34 21.07
C CYS A 315 43.70 3.48 20.40
N THR A 316 44.01 4.67 19.88
CA THR A 316 45.40 5.09 19.66
C THR A 316 45.65 6.41 20.41
N GLY A 317 46.42 6.32 21.49
CA GLY A 317 46.80 7.46 22.33
C GLY A 317 47.73 8.43 21.61
N LEU A 318 47.16 9.49 21.05
CA LEU A 318 47.87 10.71 20.67
C LEU A 318 47.37 11.87 21.55
N PRO A 319 48.24 12.79 22.01
CA PRO A 319 47.83 13.92 22.83
C PRO A 319 46.92 14.87 22.04
N LEU A 320 45.87 15.36 22.71
CA LEU A 320 44.91 16.35 22.21
C LEU A 320 45.64 17.62 21.73
N PRO A 321 45.26 18.23 20.59
CA PRO A 321 45.74 19.56 20.20
C PRO A 321 45.22 20.62 21.18
N ASP A 322 46.12 21.50 21.61
CA ASP A 322 45.80 22.70 22.37
C ASP A 322 45.09 23.71 21.46
N TRP A 323 43.85 24.08 21.79
CA TRP A 323 43.08 25.09 21.07
C TRP A 323 43.08 26.38 21.88
N ASP A 324 44.01 27.28 21.52
CA ASP A 324 44.09 28.66 22.01
C ASP A 324 43.05 29.54 21.27
N PRO A 325 42.15 30.28 21.93
CA PRO A 325 40.97 30.88 21.30
C PRO A 325 41.19 32.17 20.47
N ASP A 326 42.43 32.58 20.18
CA ASP A 326 42.71 33.91 19.58
C ASP A 326 43.14 33.94 18.10
N GLN A 327 42.83 32.92 17.27
CA GLN A 327 43.13 32.97 15.83
C GLN A 327 41.89 33.01 14.92
N GLY A 328 41.70 34.21 14.36
CA GLY A 328 41.01 34.64 13.15
C GLY A 328 40.17 33.65 12.32
N TRP A 329 38.95 34.09 12.01
CA TRP A 329 38.04 33.47 11.04
C TRP A 329 38.64 33.33 9.64
N ILE A 330 38.42 32.19 8.99
CA ILE A 330 38.71 31.97 7.57
C ILE A 330 37.38 32.01 6.79
N GLU A 331 37.28 32.92 5.82
CA GLU A 331 36.18 32.94 4.84
C GLU A 331 36.39 31.85 3.77
N VAL A 332 35.34 31.08 3.49
CA VAL A 332 35.32 30.08 2.41
C VAL A 332 34.47 30.60 1.26
N CYS A 333 35.13 30.98 0.16
CA CYS A 333 34.48 31.31 -1.10
C CYS A 333 34.08 30.05 -1.87
N SER A 334 32.85 30.06 -2.39
CA SER A 334 32.24 29.05 -3.26
C SER A 334 32.90 28.96 -4.64
N CYS A 335 33.08 27.73 -5.13
CA CYS A 335 33.20 27.39 -6.55
C CYS A 335 32.06 26.42 -6.92
#